data_AF-A0A7U9NCI8-F1
#
_entry.id   AF-A0A7U9NCI8-F1
#
_cell.length_a   1.000
_cell.length_b   1.000
_cell.length_c   1.000
_cell.angle_alpha   90.00
_cell.angle_beta   90.00
_cell.angle_gamma   90.00
#
_symmetry.space_group_name_H-M   'P 1'
#
loop_
_entity.id
_entity.type
_entity.pdbx_description
1 polymer ?
#
loop_
_entity_poly.entity_id
_entity_poly.type
_entity_poly.pdbx_seq_one_letter_code
_entity_poly.pdbx_strand_id
1 'polypeptide(L)'
;MWQRGLENFMSNKKQGLWGLWLCGGILFVLTFTMVKVEMGKGHEVLLYSDFATHSSWAVGEFTDPLYNKFYSYPVWHLAVRAVNRLLPIGREYAGALVTACCIGAAAVILYQFLWKELKERLSWLSIVFLTIGLLILTALYMPWFNKEVYLGQSSPTIWHNPTNMAVKPVALLAFLAFLHLYPSGGRLLISKERMPLDMSRMLPGEEKAGWPDFSVFAVILLLSCFVKPSFMQGFLPAVVLFLFLELIRTKGKSFWLSFKLGLAFLPSGVYFLVQFFSVFGEGTERGIGLDPFAVMRLDTAHPLISMAQAAAFPLFVLCILGWKQVWKDKHLLFSLIFYVTALLEFILLIEVNEPASGNFEWGLQLAMFAFFAMAAVRFYQKQDKKRWVNAIGNGLLLYHIGSGMYYYLYLLVLSPLQC
;
A
#
# COMPACT_ATOMS: atom_id res chain seq x y z
N MET A 1 -16.49 -41.00 -3.06
CA MET A 1 -16.78 -39.55 -3.15
C MET A 1 -16.17 -38.77 -1.99
N TRP A 2 -16.27 -39.27 -0.75
CA TRP A 2 -15.71 -38.63 0.45
C TRP A 2 -14.17 -38.55 0.48
N GLN A 3 -13.44 -39.62 0.14
CA GLN A 3 -11.96 -39.60 0.06
C GLN A 3 -11.42 -38.58 -0.95
N ARG A 4 -11.99 -38.50 -2.16
CA ARG A 4 -11.61 -37.49 -3.16
C ARG A 4 -11.87 -36.06 -2.67
N GLY A 5 -12.93 -35.86 -1.88
CA GLY A 5 -13.21 -34.56 -1.25
C GLY A 5 -12.16 -34.18 -0.20
N LEU A 6 -11.71 -35.15 0.59
CA LEU A 6 -10.67 -34.97 1.61
C LEU A 6 -9.29 -34.70 0.98
N GLU A 7 -8.93 -35.43 -0.08
CA GLU A 7 -7.68 -35.24 -0.83
C GLU A 7 -7.63 -33.86 -1.49
N ASN A 8 -8.72 -33.43 -2.15
CA ASN A 8 -8.82 -32.09 -2.73
C ASN A 8 -8.77 -30.99 -1.66
N PHE A 9 -9.40 -31.21 -0.50
CA PHE A 9 -9.33 -30.31 0.64
C PHE A 9 -7.88 -30.12 1.13
N MET A 10 -7.17 -31.23 1.34
CA MET A 10 -5.80 -31.24 1.84
C MET A 10 -4.83 -30.65 0.83
N SER A 11 -5.01 -30.95 -0.47
CA SER A 11 -4.26 -30.36 -1.57
C SER A 11 -4.41 -28.84 -1.60
N ASN A 12 -5.65 -28.32 -1.54
CA ASN A 12 -5.91 -26.89 -1.53
C ASN A 12 -5.32 -26.18 -0.30
N LYS A 13 -5.39 -26.80 0.89
CA LYS A 13 -4.78 -26.24 2.11
C LYS A 13 -3.26 -26.17 1.99
N LYS A 14 -2.64 -27.21 1.43
CA LYS A 14 -1.20 -27.28 1.17
C LYS A 14 -0.77 -26.23 0.14
N GLN A 15 -1.47 -26.11 -0.98
CA GLN A 15 -1.18 -25.12 -2.03
C GLN A 15 -1.27 -23.68 -1.50
N GLY A 16 -2.30 -23.36 -0.72
CA GLY A 16 -2.42 -22.04 -0.09
C GLY A 16 -1.25 -21.74 0.87
N LEU A 17 -0.78 -22.74 1.62
CA LEU A 17 0.39 -22.56 2.49
C LEU A 17 1.69 -22.37 1.70
N TRP A 18 1.92 -23.15 0.64
CA TRP A 18 3.10 -23.00 -0.21
C TRP A 18 3.14 -21.65 -0.91
N GLY A 19 2.01 -21.20 -1.46
CA GLY A 19 1.96 -19.90 -2.12
C GLY A 19 2.27 -18.75 -1.16
N LEU A 20 1.83 -18.85 0.10
CA LEU A 20 2.18 -17.90 1.16
C LEU A 20 3.69 -17.83 1.39
N TRP A 21 4.35 -18.98 1.60
CA TRP A 21 5.79 -19.04 1.83
C TRP A 21 6.60 -18.60 0.60
N LEU A 22 6.14 -18.95 -0.61
CA LEU A 22 6.79 -18.53 -1.85
C LEU A 22 6.72 -17.02 -2.04
N CYS A 23 5.54 -16.41 -1.86
CA CYS A 23 5.40 -14.96 -1.97
C CYS A 23 6.24 -14.24 -0.90
N GLY A 24 6.12 -14.65 0.36
CA GLY A 24 6.87 -14.06 1.47
C GLY A 24 8.38 -14.20 1.28
N GLY A 25 8.86 -15.40 0.93
CA GLY A 25 10.28 -15.68 0.75
C GLY A 25 10.90 -14.96 -0.46
N ILE A 26 10.24 -14.97 -1.61
CA ILE A 26 10.73 -14.28 -2.81
C ILE A 26 10.81 -12.77 -2.56
N LEU A 27 9.74 -12.16 -2.04
CA LEU A 27 9.73 -10.72 -1.79
C LEU A 27 10.70 -10.31 -0.68
N PHE A 28 10.88 -11.16 0.33
CA PHE A 28 11.92 -10.96 1.34
C PHE A 28 13.30 -10.89 0.70
N VAL A 29 13.68 -11.89 -0.12
CA VAL A 29 15.01 -11.94 -0.76
C VAL A 29 15.21 -10.77 -1.71
N LEU A 30 14.23 -10.46 -2.55
CA LEU A 30 14.30 -9.33 -3.49
C LEU A 30 14.45 -7.99 -2.74
N THR A 31 13.67 -7.78 -1.68
CA THR A 31 13.75 -6.55 -0.89
C THR A 31 15.07 -6.45 -0.14
N PHE A 32 15.52 -7.54 0.48
CA PHE A 32 16.79 -7.58 1.21
C PHE A 32 17.96 -7.22 0.28
N THR A 33 18.00 -7.83 -0.91
CA THR A 33 19.05 -7.59 -1.90
C THR A 33 19.04 -6.13 -2.35
N MET A 34 17.87 -5.61 -2.72
CA MET A 34 17.70 -4.21 -3.15
C MET A 34 18.17 -3.24 -2.08
N VAL A 35 17.64 -3.36 -0.86
CA VAL A 35 17.96 -2.44 0.22
C VAL A 35 19.43 -2.53 0.60
N LYS A 36 20.03 -3.73 0.60
CA LYS A 36 21.45 -3.88 0.92
C LYS A 36 22.35 -3.25 -0.15
N VAL A 37 21.98 -3.36 -1.42
CA VAL A 37 22.69 -2.73 -2.54
C VAL A 37 22.55 -1.22 -2.45
N GLU A 38 21.32 -0.70 -2.32
CA GLU A 38 21.03 0.73 -2.15
C GLU A 38 21.79 1.33 -0.96
N MET A 39 21.76 0.67 0.20
CA MET A 39 22.47 1.13 1.39
C MET A 39 24.00 1.02 1.28
N GLY A 40 24.50 0.18 0.37
CA GLY A 40 25.92 0.04 0.08
C GLY A 40 26.43 0.98 -1.02
N LYS A 41 25.55 1.75 -1.67
CA LYS A 41 25.97 2.82 -2.58
C LYS A 41 26.66 3.92 -1.74
N GLY A 42 27.69 4.56 -2.28
CA GLY A 42 28.51 5.54 -1.55
C GLY A 42 27.71 6.70 -0.95
N HIS A 43 28.32 7.42 0.00
CA HIS A 43 27.64 8.47 0.79
C HIS A 43 26.95 9.56 -0.05
N GLU A 44 27.49 9.90 -1.22
CA GLU A 44 26.91 10.89 -2.14
C GLU A 44 25.60 10.42 -2.79
N VAL A 45 25.46 9.11 -3.04
CA VAL A 45 24.24 8.48 -3.58
C VAL A 45 23.19 8.28 -2.50
N LEU A 46 23.65 7.95 -1.30
CA LEU A 46 22.83 7.78 -0.10
C LEU A 46 22.02 9.03 0.24
N LEU A 47 22.52 10.25 -0.06
CA LEU A 47 21.78 11.50 0.16
C LEU A 47 20.47 11.59 -0.65
N TYR A 48 20.39 10.89 -1.78
CA TYR A 48 19.16 10.81 -2.56
C TYR A 48 18.22 9.73 -2.05
N SER A 49 18.70 8.81 -1.18
CA SER A 49 17.95 7.73 -0.56
C SER A 49 17.47 8.05 0.83
N ASP A 50 16.16 7.93 1.04
CA ASP A 50 15.56 7.97 2.36
C ASP A 50 16.17 6.91 3.31
N PHE A 51 16.75 5.81 2.77
CA PHE A 51 17.48 4.83 3.60
C PHE A 51 18.66 5.40 4.36
N ALA A 52 19.43 6.32 3.78
CA ALA A 52 20.59 6.88 4.46
C ALA A 52 20.17 7.67 5.69
N THR A 53 19.25 8.60 5.48
CA THR A 53 18.70 9.48 6.50
C THR A 53 17.99 8.69 7.59
N HIS A 54 17.13 7.74 7.23
CA HIS A 54 16.44 6.94 8.25
C HIS A 54 17.38 6.00 9.00
N SER A 55 18.36 5.39 8.33
CA SER A 55 19.29 4.46 8.98
C SER A 55 20.29 5.16 9.91
N SER A 56 20.73 6.38 9.60
CA SER A 56 21.57 7.19 10.50
C SER A 56 20.83 7.52 11.80
N TRP A 57 19.56 7.94 11.70
CA TRP A 57 18.71 8.15 12.87
C TRP A 57 18.51 6.87 13.70
N ALA A 58 18.36 5.72 13.04
CA ALA A 58 18.22 4.44 13.72
C ALA A 58 19.44 4.11 14.60
N VAL A 59 20.66 4.46 14.20
CA VAL A 59 21.88 4.20 14.97
C VAL A 59 22.34 5.37 15.85
N GLY A 60 21.65 6.51 15.81
CA GLY A 60 21.97 7.69 16.64
C GLY A 60 23.03 8.61 16.05
N GLU A 61 23.35 8.43 14.76
CA GLU A 61 24.12 9.37 13.96
C GLU A 61 23.16 10.51 13.56
N PHE A 62 22.89 11.45 14.48
CA PHE A 62 22.05 12.60 14.19
C PHE A 62 22.74 13.49 13.14
N THR A 63 22.08 13.70 12.01
CA THR A 63 22.55 14.59 10.94
C THR A 63 21.99 16.01 11.05
N ASP A 64 20.90 16.23 11.81
CA ASP A 64 20.31 17.56 11.99
C ASP A 64 19.66 17.72 13.39
N PRO A 65 20.19 18.61 14.25
CA PRO A 65 19.62 18.90 15.57
C PRO A 65 18.28 19.65 15.53
N LEU A 66 17.88 20.23 14.39
CA LEU A 66 16.60 20.90 14.19
C LEU A 66 15.48 19.93 13.76
N TYR A 67 15.82 18.67 13.47
CA TYR A 67 14.98 17.80 12.66
C TYR A 67 14.63 16.48 13.37
N ASN A 68 13.66 16.53 14.27
CA ASN A 68 13.33 15.42 15.16
C ASN A 68 12.24 14.46 14.64
N LYS A 69 12.27 14.11 13.33
CA LYS A 69 11.31 13.17 12.70
C LYS A 69 11.36 11.76 13.30
N PHE A 70 12.46 11.39 13.97
CA PHE A 70 12.65 10.09 14.62
C PHE A 70 11.50 9.74 15.58
N TYR A 71 11.01 10.70 16.37
CA TYR A 71 9.92 10.44 17.33
C TYR A 71 8.53 10.54 16.70
N SER A 72 8.41 11.13 15.50
CA SER A 72 7.13 11.24 14.82
C SER A 72 6.65 9.88 14.31
N TYR A 73 7.53 8.99 13.85
CA TYR A 73 7.15 7.63 13.42
C TYR A 73 8.31 6.63 13.67
N PRO A 74 8.44 6.12 14.91
CA PRO A 74 9.67 5.49 15.36
C PRO A 74 9.81 4.01 14.98
N VAL A 75 8.75 3.32 14.52
CA VAL A 75 8.72 1.84 14.49
C VAL A 75 9.83 1.23 13.66
N TRP A 76 10.05 1.69 12.41
CA TRP A 76 11.12 1.15 11.57
C TRP A 76 12.50 1.43 12.18
N HIS A 77 12.71 2.65 12.68
CA HIS A 77 13.98 3.07 13.30
C HIS A 77 14.33 2.23 14.54
N LEU A 78 13.35 2.02 15.42
CA LEU A 78 13.52 1.20 16.63
C LEU A 78 13.77 -0.27 16.27
N ALA A 79 13.10 -0.81 15.25
CA ALA A 79 13.34 -2.16 14.77
C ALA A 79 14.77 -2.32 14.23
N VAL A 80 15.26 -1.38 13.42
CA VAL A 80 16.64 -1.40 12.90
C VAL A 80 17.64 -1.26 14.05
N ARG A 81 17.40 -0.35 15.00
CA ARG A 81 18.22 -0.19 16.20
C ARG A 81 18.30 -1.48 17.03
N ALA A 82 17.17 -2.15 17.23
CA ALA A 82 17.11 -3.41 17.96
C ALA A 82 17.90 -4.51 17.25
N VAL A 83 17.67 -4.70 15.94
CA VAL A 83 18.40 -5.69 15.14
C VAL A 83 19.91 -5.41 15.16
N ASN A 84 20.33 -4.16 14.96
CA ASN A 84 21.74 -3.80 14.94
C ASN A 84 22.43 -3.95 16.31
N ARG A 85 21.68 -3.88 17.42
CA ARG A 85 22.21 -4.16 18.77
C ARG A 85 22.27 -5.66 19.07
N LEU A 86 21.31 -6.43 18.57
CA LEU A 86 21.22 -7.88 18.84
C LEU A 86 22.11 -8.70 17.90
N LEU A 87 22.33 -8.24 16.68
CA LEU A 87 23.12 -8.91 15.65
C LEU A 87 24.26 -7.98 15.20
N PRO A 88 25.54 -8.38 15.29
CA PRO A 88 26.69 -7.57 14.86
C PRO A 88 26.85 -7.60 13.33
N ILE A 89 25.78 -7.30 12.60
CA ILE A 89 25.72 -7.35 11.13
C ILE A 89 25.88 -5.97 10.47
N GLY A 90 25.85 -4.89 11.26
CA GLY A 90 25.95 -3.52 10.77
C GLY A 90 24.61 -2.95 10.27
N ARG A 91 24.55 -1.62 10.21
CA ARG A 91 23.30 -0.87 9.96
C ARG A 91 22.64 -1.20 8.62
N GLU A 92 23.45 -1.47 7.60
CA GLU A 92 22.98 -1.73 6.23
C GLU A 92 22.23 -3.06 6.16
N TYR A 93 22.80 -4.10 6.77
CA TYR A 93 22.16 -5.41 6.85
C TYR A 93 20.95 -5.39 7.79
N ALA A 94 21.01 -4.62 8.88
CA ALA A 94 19.86 -4.44 9.78
C ALA A 94 18.69 -3.73 9.07
N GLY A 95 18.95 -2.66 8.32
CA GLY A 95 17.95 -1.94 7.51
C GLY A 95 17.34 -2.81 6.41
N ALA A 96 18.16 -3.60 5.73
CA ALA A 96 17.73 -4.57 4.73
C ALA A 96 16.83 -5.66 5.34
N LEU A 97 17.24 -6.25 6.47
CA LEU A 97 16.49 -7.29 7.16
C LEU A 97 15.11 -6.82 7.61
N VAL A 98 15.04 -5.66 8.28
CA VAL A 98 13.77 -5.11 8.77
C VAL A 98 12.82 -4.81 7.62
N THR A 99 13.30 -4.13 6.59
CA THR A 99 12.48 -3.77 5.42
C THR A 99 12.00 -5.02 4.67
N ALA A 100 12.87 -6.02 4.51
CA ALA A 100 12.52 -7.29 3.88
C ALA A 100 11.45 -8.06 4.66
N CYS A 101 11.52 -8.08 6.00
CA CYS A 101 10.48 -8.65 6.84
C CYS A 101 9.13 -7.94 6.64
N CYS A 102 9.11 -6.60 6.58
CA CYS A 102 7.88 -5.84 6.35
C CYS A 102 7.24 -6.13 4.98
N ILE A 103 8.03 -6.15 3.91
CA ILE A 103 7.51 -6.45 2.57
C ILE A 103 7.14 -7.92 2.41
N GLY A 104 7.88 -8.85 3.04
CA GLY A 104 7.50 -10.26 3.14
C GLY A 104 6.15 -10.43 3.84
N ALA A 105 5.90 -9.70 4.94
CA ALA A 105 4.60 -9.69 5.60
C ALA A 105 3.49 -9.13 4.69
N ALA A 106 3.75 -8.03 3.97
CA ALA A 106 2.80 -7.48 3.00
C ALA A 106 2.45 -8.50 1.90
N ALA A 107 3.44 -9.27 1.41
CA ALA A 107 3.24 -10.34 0.44
C ALA A 107 2.36 -11.47 0.98
N VAL A 108 2.59 -11.87 2.24
CA VAL A 108 1.77 -12.88 2.92
C VAL A 108 0.31 -12.41 3.05
N ILE A 109 0.09 -11.18 3.52
CA ILE A 109 -1.26 -10.62 3.70
C ILE A 109 -1.97 -10.49 2.35
N LEU A 110 -1.28 -9.96 1.34
CA LEU A 110 -1.84 -9.82 -0.01
C LEU A 110 -2.16 -11.19 -0.63
N TYR A 111 -1.27 -12.18 -0.50
CA TYR A 111 -1.51 -13.53 -0.99
C TYR A 111 -2.74 -14.15 -0.34
N GLN A 112 -2.88 -14.05 0.98
CA GLN A 112 -4.05 -14.57 1.68
C GLN A 112 -5.35 -13.94 1.19
N PHE A 113 -5.35 -12.61 0.99
CA PHE A 113 -6.47 -11.88 0.42
C PHE A 113 -6.81 -12.38 -0.99
N LEU A 114 -5.83 -12.43 -1.90
CA LEU A 114 -6.06 -12.86 -3.28
C LEU A 114 -6.44 -14.34 -3.38
N TRP A 115 -5.82 -15.20 -2.57
CA TRP A 115 -6.17 -16.62 -2.47
C TRP A 115 -7.65 -16.79 -2.12
N LYS A 116 -8.11 -16.07 -1.10
CA LYS A 116 -9.51 -16.10 -0.69
C LYS A 116 -10.45 -15.63 -1.80
N GLU A 117 -10.10 -14.55 -2.49
CA GLU A 117 -10.97 -13.94 -3.52
C GLU A 117 -10.93 -14.66 -4.88
N LEU A 118 -9.83 -15.35 -5.20
CA LEU A 118 -9.52 -15.81 -6.56
C LEU A 118 -9.18 -17.30 -6.69
N LYS A 119 -9.06 -18.09 -5.62
CA LYS A 119 -8.71 -19.53 -5.72
C LYS A 119 -9.67 -20.37 -6.59
N GLU A 120 -10.93 -19.95 -6.69
CA GLU A 120 -11.94 -20.63 -7.54
C GLU A 120 -11.85 -20.19 -9.00
N ARG A 121 -10.99 -19.22 -9.32
CA ARG A 121 -10.85 -18.58 -10.65
C ARG A 121 -9.47 -18.77 -11.24
N LEU A 122 -8.44 -18.80 -10.41
CA LEU A 122 -7.04 -18.82 -10.79
C LEU A 122 -6.34 -19.99 -10.11
N SER A 123 -5.35 -20.55 -10.79
CA SER A 123 -4.44 -21.52 -10.15
C SER A 123 -3.66 -20.85 -9.02
N TRP A 124 -3.21 -21.64 -8.04
CA TRP A 124 -2.40 -21.12 -6.94
C TRP A 124 -1.11 -20.44 -7.41
N LEU A 125 -0.49 -20.94 -8.48
CA LEU A 125 0.68 -20.31 -9.12
C LEU A 125 0.33 -18.96 -9.74
N SER A 126 -0.80 -18.86 -10.43
CA SER A 126 -1.27 -17.58 -10.99
C SER A 126 -1.52 -16.54 -9.89
N ILE A 127 -2.01 -16.98 -8.72
CA ILE A 127 -2.19 -16.10 -7.55
C ILE A 127 -0.83 -15.69 -6.98
N VAL A 128 0.14 -16.60 -6.90
CA VAL A 128 1.53 -16.26 -6.52
C VAL A 128 2.11 -15.20 -7.46
N PHE A 129 2.06 -15.43 -8.78
CA PHE A 129 2.54 -14.46 -9.76
C PHE A 129 1.82 -13.11 -9.65
N LEU A 130 0.51 -13.12 -9.41
CA LEU A 130 -0.27 -11.91 -9.22
C LEU A 130 0.15 -11.17 -7.93
N THR A 131 0.32 -11.87 -6.80
CA THR A 131 0.79 -11.26 -5.55
C THR A 131 2.15 -10.60 -5.73
N ILE A 132 3.11 -11.33 -6.31
CA ILE A 132 4.46 -10.82 -6.56
C ILE A 132 4.41 -9.63 -7.52
N GLY A 133 3.66 -9.77 -8.62
CA GLY A 133 3.49 -8.71 -9.61
C GLY A 133 2.90 -7.44 -9.02
N LEU A 134 1.85 -7.53 -8.20
CA LEU A 134 1.23 -6.38 -7.54
C LEU A 134 2.15 -5.65 -6.54
N LEU A 135 3.17 -6.34 -6.00
CA LEU A 135 4.16 -5.76 -5.09
C LEU A 135 5.42 -5.25 -5.78
N ILE A 136 5.57 -5.50 -7.09
CA ILE A 136 6.72 -5.03 -7.89
C ILE A 136 6.29 -3.95 -8.89
N LEU A 137 5.04 -4.00 -9.37
CA LEU A 137 4.58 -3.13 -10.45
C LEU A 137 4.71 -1.64 -10.13
N THR A 138 4.90 -0.85 -11.18
CA THR A 138 4.98 0.61 -11.17
C THR A 138 4.06 1.20 -12.25
N ALA A 139 4.10 2.52 -12.48
CA ALA A 139 3.48 3.15 -13.64
C ALA A 139 3.97 2.52 -14.97
N LEU A 140 3.20 2.66 -16.04
CA LEU A 140 3.65 2.23 -17.36
C LEU A 140 4.86 3.06 -17.80
N TYR A 141 6.04 2.46 -17.83
CA TYR A 141 7.25 3.17 -18.22
C TYR A 141 7.28 3.38 -19.73
N MET A 142 7.20 4.65 -20.13
CA MET A 142 7.26 5.05 -21.54
C MET A 142 8.26 6.21 -21.67
N PRO A 143 9.56 5.92 -21.93
CA PRO A 143 10.64 6.92 -21.88
C PRO A 143 10.46 8.11 -22.84
N TRP A 144 9.64 7.93 -23.88
CA TRP A 144 9.30 8.99 -24.84
C TRP A 144 8.25 9.98 -24.32
N PHE A 145 7.53 9.67 -23.24
CA PHE A 145 6.62 10.60 -22.56
C PHE A 145 7.20 11.12 -21.25
N ASN A 146 7.80 10.23 -20.47
CA ASN A 146 8.40 10.55 -19.17
C ASN A 146 9.72 9.79 -19.05
N LYS A 147 10.81 10.52 -18.84
CA LYS A 147 12.16 9.94 -18.74
C LYS A 147 12.30 9.06 -17.50
N GLU A 148 11.75 9.55 -16.40
CA GLU A 148 11.75 8.90 -15.09
C GLU A 148 10.72 7.77 -15.05
N VAL A 149 11.07 6.72 -14.29
CA VAL A 149 10.22 5.52 -14.24
C VAL A 149 8.91 5.76 -13.51
N TYR A 150 8.93 6.58 -12.45
CA TYR A 150 7.73 6.92 -11.69
C TYR A 150 7.66 8.37 -11.18
N LEU A 151 8.75 9.15 -11.22
CA LEU A 151 8.68 10.55 -10.81
C LEU A 151 7.74 11.34 -11.73
N GLY A 152 6.80 12.07 -11.13
CA GLY A 152 5.74 12.78 -11.83
C GLY A 152 4.51 11.92 -12.19
N GLN A 153 4.65 10.60 -12.37
CA GLN A 153 3.50 9.68 -12.51
C GLN A 153 3.01 9.12 -11.16
N SER A 154 3.91 9.02 -10.18
CA SER A 154 3.78 8.19 -8.98
C SER A 154 3.79 6.69 -9.27
N SER A 155 3.97 5.87 -8.22
CA SER A 155 3.99 4.40 -8.32
C SER A 155 3.41 3.73 -7.08
N PRO A 156 2.68 2.60 -7.20
CA PRO A 156 2.26 1.82 -6.04
C PRO A 156 3.43 1.09 -5.35
N THR A 157 4.60 1.02 -5.99
CA THR A 157 5.81 0.40 -5.46
C THR A 157 7.04 1.28 -5.68
N ILE A 158 7.74 1.54 -4.57
CA ILE A 158 9.03 2.20 -4.56
C ILE A 158 10.03 1.36 -3.76
N TRP A 159 11.31 1.56 -4.02
CA TRP A 159 12.39 0.76 -3.45
C TRP A 159 13.38 1.55 -2.60
N HIS A 160 13.13 2.85 -2.40
CA HIS A 160 14.06 3.76 -1.75
C HIS A 160 13.57 4.33 -0.41
N ASN A 161 12.29 4.19 -0.07
CA ASN A 161 11.72 4.76 1.15
C ASN A 161 11.42 3.68 2.21
N PRO A 162 12.29 3.45 3.20
CA PRO A 162 12.13 2.39 4.19
C PRO A 162 10.81 2.49 4.97
N THR A 163 10.44 3.70 5.38
CA THR A 163 9.28 3.90 6.26
C THR A 163 7.96 3.71 5.50
N ASN A 164 7.93 4.09 4.21
CA ASN A 164 6.77 3.83 3.35
C ASN A 164 6.64 2.34 3.00
N MET A 165 7.77 1.66 2.78
CA MET A 165 7.80 0.21 2.61
C MET A 165 7.36 -0.52 3.89
N ALA A 166 7.77 -0.03 5.06
CA ALA A 166 7.44 -0.62 6.36
C ALA A 166 5.95 -0.49 6.73
N VAL A 167 5.28 0.62 6.36
CA VAL A 167 3.86 0.82 6.68
C VAL A 167 2.95 -0.02 5.79
N LYS A 168 3.39 -0.42 4.59
CA LYS A 168 2.61 -1.17 3.60
C LYS A 168 1.82 -2.38 4.15
N PRO A 169 2.39 -3.31 4.95
CA PRO A 169 1.62 -4.41 5.54
C PRO A 169 0.51 -3.91 6.50
N VAL A 170 0.79 -2.90 7.32
CA VAL A 170 -0.18 -2.35 8.29
C VAL A 170 -1.28 -1.57 7.55
N ALA A 171 -0.92 -0.79 6.53
CA ALA A 171 -1.85 -0.10 5.65
C ALA A 171 -2.78 -1.08 4.92
N LEU A 172 -2.24 -2.19 4.41
CA LEU A 172 -3.05 -3.24 3.78
C LEU A 172 -4.01 -3.89 4.77
N LEU A 173 -3.56 -4.19 6.00
CA LEU A 173 -4.43 -4.72 7.06
C LEU A 173 -5.54 -3.73 7.43
N ALA A 174 -5.22 -2.44 7.60
CA ALA A 174 -6.19 -1.40 7.89
C ALA A 174 -7.23 -1.29 6.77
N PHE A 175 -6.78 -1.26 5.51
CA PHE A 175 -7.66 -1.22 4.35
C PHE A 175 -8.61 -2.43 4.31
N LEU A 176 -8.09 -3.65 4.49
CA LEU A 176 -8.89 -4.86 4.49
C LEU A 176 -9.84 -4.94 5.70
N ALA A 177 -9.41 -4.49 6.87
CA ALA A 177 -10.24 -4.39 8.06
C ALA A 177 -11.39 -3.41 7.85
N PHE A 178 -11.15 -2.25 7.22
CA PHE A 178 -12.20 -1.31 6.85
C PHE A 178 -13.22 -1.94 5.88
N LEU A 179 -12.76 -2.63 4.84
CA LEU A 179 -13.64 -3.34 3.90
C LEU A 179 -14.49 -4.42 4.60
N HIS A 180 -13.94 -5.07 5.62
CA HIS A 180 -14.68 -6.04 6.42
C HIS A 180 -15.72 -5.37 7.34
N LEU A 181 -15.34 -4.30 8.04
CA LEU A 181 -16.19 -3.56 8.96
C LEU A 181 -17.31 -2.79 8.28
N TYR A 182 -17.14 -2.42 7.01
CA TYR A 182 -18.17 -1.77 6.21
C TYR A 182 -18.80 -2.76 5.22
N PRO A 183 -19.65 -3.70 5.70
CA PRO A 183 -20.19 -4.74 4.83
C PRO A 183 -21.02 -4.11 3.72
N SER A 184 -20.51 -4.25 2.50
CA SER A 184 -21.34 -4.22 1.30
C SER A 184 -22.35 -5.36 1.44
N GLY A 185 -23.62 -5.16 1.07
CA GLY A 185 -24.60 -6.25 0.96
C GLY A 185 -24.23 -7.35 -0.06
N GLY A 186 -22.97 -7.43 -0.50
CA GLY A 186 -22.35 -8.52 -1.23
C GLY A 186 -21.23 -9.13 -0.37
N ARG A 187 -21.48 -10.36 0.11
CA ARG A 187 -20.55 -11.36 0.63
C ARG A 187 -19.05 -11.02 0.52
N LEU A 188 -18.44 -10.68 1.65
CA LEU A 188 -17.03 -10.96 1.90
C LEU A 188 -16.98 -12.28 2.70
N LEU A 189 -17.04 -13.43 2.01
CA LEU A 189 -17.06 -14.76 2.64
C LEU A 189 -15.69 -15.08 3.26
N ILE A 190 -15.46 -14.68 4.53
CA ILE A 190 -14.38 -15.25 5.35
C ILE A 190 -14.89 -16.59 5.89
N SER A 191 -14.68 -17.68 5.14
CA SER A 191 -15.00 -19.02 5.64
C SER A 191 -14.07 -19.37 6.80
N LYS A 192 -14.68 -19.55 7.98
CA LYS A 192 -14.06 -19.79 9.30
C LYS A 192 -13.31 -21.14 9.39
N GLU A 193 -13.42 -22.01 8.39
CA GLU A 193 -13.03 -23.44 8.54
C GLU A 193 -11.57 -23.78 8.26
N ARG A 194 -10.72 -22.85 7.78
CA ARG A 194 -9.36 -23.24 7.31
C ARG A 194 -8.25 -22.23 7.56
N MET A 195 -8.08 -21.76 8.80
CA MET A 195 -6.91 -20.96 9.20
C MET A 195 -6.09 -21.66 10.31
N PRO A 196 -4.75 -21.49 10.33
CA PRO A 196 -3.90 -21.89 11.46
C PRO A 196 -4.34 -21.17 12.74
N LEU A 197 -4.26 -21.87 13.87
CA LEU A 197 -5.04 -21.68 15.10
C LEU A 197 -4.94 -20.32 15.83
N ASP A 198 -4.05 -19.40 15.42
CA ASP A 198 -3.76 -18.17 16.19
C ASP A 198 -4.25 -16.88 15.52
N MET A 199 -4.22 -16.81 14.18
CA MET A 199 -4.58 -15.61 13.42
C MET A 199 -6.09 -15.48 13.15
N SER A 200 -6.84 -16.58 13.32
CA SER A 200 -8.31 -16.60 13.14
C SER A 200 -9.07 -15.80 14.21
N ARG A 201 -8.40 -15.41 15.31
CA ARG A 201 -8.98 -14.55 16.35
C ARG A 201 -8.87 -13.05 16.02
N MET A 202 -8.06 -12.68 15.02
CA MET A 202 -7.83 -11.29 14.63
C MET A 202 -8.69 -10.83 13.44
N LEU A 203 -9.45 -11.74 12.81
CA LEU A 203 -10.33 -11.43 11.69
C LEU A 203 -11.74 -11.99 11.96
N PRO A 204 -12.80 -11.16 11.98
CA PRO A 204 -14.11 -11.58 12.46
C PRO A 204 -14.87 -12.45 11.44
N GLY A 205 -15.63 -13.40 11.97
CA GLY A 205 -16.55 -14.26 11.22
C GLY A 205 -17.87 -13.55 10.87
N GLU A 206 -18.83 -14.32 10.36
CA GLU A 206 -20.14 -13.88 9.82
C GLU A 206 -21.08 -13.15 10.81
N GLU A 207 -20.64 -12.83 12.01
CA GLU A 207 -21.38 -12.03 12.97
C GLU A 207 -21.28 -10.54 12.63
N LYS A 208 -22.32 -9.76 12.96
CA LYS A 208 -22.24 -8.30 12.84
C LYS A 208 -21.01 -7.83 13.63
N ALA A 209 -20.12 -7.08 12.97
CA ALA A 209 -18.90 -6.58 13.57
C ALA A 209 -19.16 -6.02 14.98
N GLY A 210 -18.50 -6.63 15.96
CA GLY A 210 -18.60 -6.27 17.37
C GLY A 210 -17.62 -5.15 17.72
N TRP A 211 -17.78 -4.56 18.90
CA TRP A 211 -16.82 -3.58 19.42
C TRP A 211 -15.35 -4.04 19.40
N PRO A 212 -15.01 -5.32 19.65
CA PRO A 212 -13.64 -5.79 19.52
C PRO A 212 -13.04 -5.57 18.13
N ASP A 213 -13.83 -5.71 17.07
CA ASP A 213 -13.37 -5.56 15.69
C ASP A 213 -13.03 -4.09 15.38
N PHE A 214 -13.83 -3.16 15.92
CA PHE A 214 -13.54 -1.72 15.86
C PHE A 214 -12.31 -1.35 16.69
N SER A 215 -12.12 -1.98 17.86
CA SER A 215 -10.92 -1.77 18.69
C SER A 215 -9.65 -2.26 18.00
N VAL A 216 -9.69 -3.45 17.40
CA VAL A 216 -8.57 -3.98 16.60
C VAL A 216 -8.28 -3.05 15.43
N PHE A 217 -9.30 -2.59 14.71
CA PHE A 217 -9.13 -1.63 13.63
C PHE A 217 -8.50 -0.31 14.12
N ALA A 218 -8.94 0.24 15.25
CA ALA A 218 -8.37 1.44 15.86
C ALA A 218 -6.88 1.27 16.21
N VAL A 219 -6.50 0.10 16.75
CA VAL A 219 -5.10 -0.24 17.05
C VAL A 219 -4.27 -0.33 15.78
N ILE A 220 -4.77 -0.96 14.72
CA ILE A 220 -4.07 -1.05 13.42
C ILE A 220 -3.88 0.35 12.83
N LEU A 221 -4.90 1.22 12.88
CA LEU A 221 -4.82 2.60 12.43
C LEU A 221 -3.78 3.40 13.21
N LEU A 222 -3.77 3.30 14.54
CA LEU A 222 -2.78 3.98 15.38
C LEU A 222 -1.37 3.46 15.10
N LEU A 223 -1.20 2.14 14.96
CA LEU A 223 0.07 1.53 14.57
C LEU A 223 0.55 2.07 13.21
N SER A 224 -0.34 2.28 12.25
CA SER A 224 0.03 2.85 10.95
C SER A 224 0.69 4.22 11.11
N CYS A 225 0.17 5.09 11.97
CA CYS A 225 0.77 6.40 12.23
C CYS A 225 2.16 6.31 12.87
N PHE A 226 2.38 5.34 13.77
CA PHE A 226 3.69 5.10 14.38
C PHE A 226 4.72 4.51 13.41
N VAL A 227 4.28 3.83 12.34
CA VAL A 227 5.17 3.33 11.28
C VAL A 227 5.45 4.43 10.26
N LYS A 228 4.40 5.05 9.72
CA LYS A 228 4.47 6.26 8.87
C LYS A 228 3.07 6.89 8.73
N PRO A 229 2.89 8.20 8.97
CA PRO A 229 1.58 8.85 8.92
C PRO A 229 0.96 8.93 7.51
N SER A 230 1.73 8.68 6.44
CA SER A 230 1.28 8.80 5.04
C SER A 230 0.05 7.95 4.69
N PHE A 231 -0.15 6.80 5.34
CA PHE A 231 -1.40 6.04 5.14
C PHE A 231 -2.60 6.82 5.66
N MET A 232 -2.52 7.30 6.91
CA MET A 232 -3.60 8.05 7.55
C MET A 232 -3.91 9.35 6.80
N GLN A 233 -2.88 10.03 6.31
CA GLN A 233 -2.97 11.25 5.49
C GLN A 233 -4.00 11.07 4.36
N GLY A 234 -3.82 10.08 3.48
CA GLY A 234 -4.76 9.87 2.37
C GLY A 234 -6.02 9.08 2.75
N PHE A 235 -5.93 8.17 3.74
CA PHE A 235 -7.00 7.23 4.06
C PHE A 235 -8.14 7.86 4.84
N LEU A 236 -7.83 8.74 5.82
CA LEU A 236 -8.83 9.40 6.64
C LEU A 236 -9.82 10.24 5.82
N PRO A 237 -9.38 11.20 4.97
CA PRO A 237 -10.31 11.98 4.16
C PRO A 237 -11.09 11.11 3.17
N ALA A 238 -10.52 10.02 2.66
CA ALA A 238 -11.25 9.06 1.83
C ALA A 238 -12.38 8.35 2.60
N VAL A 239 -12.14 7.94 3.84
CA VAL A 239 -13.16 7.34 4.71
C VAL A 239 -14.25 8.36 5.04
N VAL A 240 -13.90 9.60 5.38
CA VAL A 240 -14.89 10.66 5.64
C VAL A 240 -15.80 10.86 4.43
N LEU A 241 -15.23 11.02 3.24
CA LEU A 241 -16.00 11.19 1.99
C LEU A 241 -16.88 9.99 1.68
N PHE A 242 -16.35 8.77 1.83
CA PHE A 242 -17.12 7.55 1.58
C PHE A 242 -18.27 7.35 2.56
N LEU A 243 -18.04 7.56 3.87
CA LEU A 243 -19.08 7.43 4.89
C LEU A 243 -20.15 8.51 4.76
N PHE A 244 -19.76 9.73 4.37
CA PHE A 244 -20.69 10.81 4.06
C PHE A 244 -21.57 10.47 2.84
N LEU A 245 -20.94 10.00 1.76
CA LEU A 245 -21.66 9.53 0.57
C LEU A 245 -22.65 8.42 0.91
N GLU A 246 -22.24 7.46 1.73
CA GLU A 246 -23.10 6.36 2.15
C GLU A 246 -24.23 6.79 3.09
N LEU A 247 -24.01 7.80 3.94
CA LEU A 247 -25.07 8.37 4.78
C LEU A 247 -26.18 8.97 3.92
N ILE A 248 -25.81 9.70 2.86
CA ILE A 248 -26.75 10.23 1.86
C ILE A 248 -27.46 9.08 1.14
N ARG A 249 -26.70 8.11 0.60
CA ARG A 249 -27.25 6.98 -0.17
C ARG A 249 -28.22 6.12 0.63
N THR A 250 -27.93 5.91 1.92
CA THR A 250 -28.75 5.07 2.80
C THR A 250 -29.86 5.86 3.51
N LYS A 251 -30.00 7.17 3.23
CA LYS A 251 -30.96 8.06 3.89
C LYS A 251 -30.82 8.02 5.42
N GLY A 252 -29.58 8.04 5.91
CA GLY A 252 -29.27 8.02 7.34
C GLY A 252 -29.16 6.63 7.98
N LYS A 253 -29.53 5.55 7.30
CA LYS A 253 -29.53 4.20 7.91
C LYS A 253 -28.12 3.70 8.28
N SER A 254 -27.07 4.19 7.63
CA SER A 254 -25.68 3.85 7.97
C SER A 254 -25.11 4.66 9.14
N PHE A 255 -25.85 5.61 9.74
CA PHE A 255 -25.33 6.55 10.74
C PHE A 255 -24.56 5.88 11.88
N TRP A 256 -25.14 4.87 12.53
CA TRP A 256 -24.48 4.20 13.66
C TRP A 256 -23.23 3.43 13.26
N LEU A 257 -23.18 2.87 12.05
CA LEU A 257 -21.98 2.24 11.53
C LEU A 257 -20.89 3.29 11.26
N SER A 258 -21.25 4.39 10.60
CA SER A 258 -20.35 5.51 10.35
C SER A 258 -19.83 6.12 11.65
N PHE A 259 -20.67 6.23 12.68
CA PHE A 259 -20.28 6.72 14.00
C PHE A 259 -19.26 5.79 14.67
N LYS A 260 -19.50 4.47 14.68
CA LYS A 260 -18.54 3.49 15.21
C LYS A 260 -17.21 3.51 14.48
N LEU A 261 -17.24 3.62 13.14
CA LEU A 261 -16.03 3.80 12.34
C LEU A 261 -15.32 5.10 12.71
N GLY A 262 -16.04 6.22 12.82
CA GLY A 262 -15.49 7.49 13.27
C GLY A 262 -14.80 7.40 14.64
N LEU A 263 -15.42 6.71 15.61
CA LEU A 263 -14.79 6.46 16.91
C LEU A 263 -13.49 5.65 16.81
N ALA A 264 -13.42 4.67 15.91
CA ALA A 264 -12.20 3.88 15.71
C ALA A 264 -11.02 4.72 15.17
N PHE A 265 -11.29 5.84 14.49
CA PHE A 265 -10.26 6.77 14.02
C PHE A 265 -9.76 7.73 15.10
N LEU A 266 -10.45 7.91 16.23
CA LEU A 266 -10.09 8.91 17.24
C LEU A 266 -8.64 8.77 17.74
N PRO A 267 -8.14 7.58 18.15
CA PRO A 267 -6.78 7.47 18.66
C PRO A 267 -5.73 7.87 17.62
N SER A 268 -5.89 7.37 16.38
CA SER A 268 -4.99 7.71 15.28
C SER A 268 -5.12 9.15 14.82
N GLY A 269 -6.32 9.73 14.86
CA GLY A 269 -6.57 11.12 14.46
C GLY A 269 -5.97 12.11 15.45
N VAL A 270 -6.10 11.86 16.75
CA VAL A 270 -5.43 12.66 17.79
C VAL A 270 -3.91 12.60 17.61
N TYR A 271 -3.35 11.40 17.44
CA TYR A 271 -1.91 11.27 17.24
C TYR A 271 -1.44 11.91 15.92
N PHE A 272 -2.21 11.78 14.84
CA PHE A 272 -1.92 12.43 13.56
C PHE A 272 -1.93 13.96 13.68
N LEU A 273 -2.83 14.55 14.47
CA LEU A 273 -2.81 15.98 14.78
C LEU A 273 -1.57 16.38 15.59
N VAL A 274 -1.16 15.57 16.57
CA VAL A 274 0.10 15.80 17.30
C VAL A 274 1.29 15.80 16.34
N GLN A 275 1.37 14.83 15.43
CA GLN A 275 2.40 14.78 14.39
C GLN A 275 2.34 16.02 13.49
N PHE A 276 1.15 16.42 13.05
CA PHE A 276 0.93 17.60 12.22
C PHE A 276 1.46 18.87 12.90
N PHE A 277 1.04 19.15 14.13
CA PHE A 277 1.49 20.35 14.85
C PHE A 277 2.98 20.30 15.22
N SER A 278 3.57 19.11 15.38
CA SER A 278 5.02 18.99 15.58
C SER A 278 5.85 19.37 14.33
N VAL A 279 5.26 19.29 13.13
CA VAL A 279 5.94 19.56 11.86
C VAL A 279 5.57 20.94 11.29
N PHE A 280 4.30 21.35 11.42
CA PHE A 280 3.72 22.56 10.80
C PHE A 280 3.13 23.55 11.82
N GLY A 281 3.41 23.36 13.12
CA GLY A 281 2.88 24.22 14.18
C GLY A 281 3.49 25.63 14.21
N GLU A 282 2.92 26.50 15.06
CA GLU A 282 3.43 27.85 15.28
C GLU A 282 4.90 27.83 15.71
N GLY A 283 5.72 28.66 15.08
CA GLY A 283 7.17 28.73 15.32
C GLY A 283 8.00 27.78 14.44
N THR A 284 7.38 26.95 13.60
CA THR A 284 8.07 26.24 12.53
C THR A 284 8.14 27.10 11.27
N GLU A 285 9.25 27.08 10.52
CA GLU A 285 9.33 27.75 9.22
C GLU A 285 8.54 27.02 8.12
N ARG A 286 7.87 25.89 8.44
CA ARG A 286 7.24 24.98 7.48
C ARG A 286 5.75 25.25 7.31
N GLY A 287 5.28 25.28 6.06
CA GLY A 287 3.87 25.49 5.73
C GLY A 287 3.34 24.55 4.64
N ILE A 288 2.02 24.36 4.64
CA ILE A 288 1.30 23.68 3.57
C ILE A 288 0.64 24.72 2.67
N GLY A 289 0.92 24.64 1.37
CA GLY A 289 0.38 25.53 0.34
C GLY A 289 -0.52 24.79 -0.64
N LEU A 290 -1.30 25.56 -1.40
CA LEU A 290 -2.07 25.06 -2.54
C LEU A 290 -1.39 25.51 -3.83
N ASP A 291 -0.85 24.56 -4.60
CA ASP A 291 -0.27 24.83 -5.92
C ASP A 291 -0.51 23.64 -6.88
N PRO A 292 -1.61 23.68 -7.66
CA PRO A 292 -2.02 22.58 -8.51
C PRO A 292 -0.92 22.13 -9.50
N PHE A 293 -0.57 20.84 -9.42
CA PHE A 293 0.43 20.16 -10.25
C PHE A 293 1.87 20.63 -10.05
N ALA A 294 2.18 21.46 -9.05
CA ALA A 294 3.53 21.97 -8.84
C ALA A 294 4.57 20.87 -8.70
N VAL A 295 4.32 19.87 -7.83
CA VAL A 295 5.23 18.73 -7.64
C VAL A 295 5.34 17.88 -8.89
N MET A 296 4.20 17.54 -9.52
CA MET A 296 4.20 16.72 -10.74
C MET A 296 5.00 17.37 -11.88
N ARG A 297 4.90 18.69 -12.04
CA ARG A 297 5.58 19.43 -13.11
C ARG A 297 7.10 19.52 -12.94
N LEU A 298 7.64 19.12 -11.78
CA LEU A 298 9.09 18.99 -11.61
C LEU A 298 9.65 17.89 -12.52
N ASP A 299 8.90 16.79 -12.71
CA ASP A 299 9.39 15.58 -13.36
C ASP A 299 8.61 15.18 -14.62
N THR A 300 7.42 15.75 -14.84
CA THR A 300 6.62 15.47 -16.04
C THR A 300 6.11 16.71 -16.77
N ALA A 301 6.29 16.73 -18.09
CA ALA A 301 5.71 17.75 -18.97
C ALA A 301 4.18 17.55 -19.16
N HIS A 302 3.66 16.36 -18.87
CA HIS A 302 2.28 15.99 -19.14
C HIS A 302 1.62 15.28 -17.93
N PRO A 303 1.28 16.02 -16.86
CA PRO A 303 0.72 15.44 -15.62
C PRO A 303 -0.50 14.53 -15.85
N LEU A 304 -1.41 14.89 -16.77
CA LEU A 304 -2.60 14.08 -17.04
C LEU A 304 -2.27 12.73 -17.72
N ILE A 305 -1.27 12.71 -18.61
CA ILE A 305 -0.80 11.46 -19.24
C ILE A 305 -0.13 10.60 -18.17
N SER A 306 0.67 11.21 -17.31
CA SER A 306 1.36 10.57 -16.18
C SER A 306 0.37 9.87 -15.23
N MET A 307 -0.75 10.53 -14.90
CA MET A 307 -1.84 9.92 -14.12
C MET A 307 -2.45 8.71 -14.83
N ALA A 308 -2.68 8.81 -16.14
CA ALA A 308 -3.21 7.70 -16.93
C ALA A 308 -2.21 6.52 -17.00
N GLN A 309 -0.91 6.81 -17.11
CA GLN A 309 0.15 5.79 -17.07
C GLN A 309 0.25 5.10 -15.71
N ALA A 310 0.05 5.84 -14.62
CA ALA A 310 0.11 5.29 -13.27
C ALA A 310 -1.02 4.30 -12.98
N ALA A 311 -2.23 4.59 -13.46
CA ALA A 311 -3.44 3.81 -13.14
C ALA A 311 -4.10 3.14 -14.36
N ALA A 312 -3.38 2.90 -15.46
CA ALA A 312 -3.95 2.39 -16.72
C ALA A 312 -4.74 1.09 -16.55
N PHE A 313 -4.19 0.10 -15.83
CA PHE A 313 -4.90 -1.16 -15.57
C PHE A 313 -6.17 -0.96 -14.72
N PRO A 314 -6.13 -0.33 -13.53
CA PRO A 314 -7.33 -0.08 -12.75
C PRO A 314 -8.40 0.74 -13.48
N LEU A 315 -8.01 1.77 -14.24
CA LEU A 315 -8.93 2.57 -15.04
C LEU A 315 -9.61 1.72 -16.12
N PHE A 316 -8.86 0.85 -16.81
CA PHE A 316 -9.43 -0.10 -17.75
C PHE A 316 -10.45 -1.03 -17.08
N VAL A 317 -10.16 -1.51 -15.85
CA VAL A 317 -11.11 -2.33 -15.08
C VAL A 317 -12.40 -1.57 -14.77
N LEU A 318 -12.32 -0.29 -14.40
CA LEU A 318 -13.51 0.54 -14.18
C LEU A 318 -14.35 0.67 -15.46
N CYS A 319 -13.70 0.91 -16.61
CA CYS A 319 -14.38 1.04 -17.90
C CYS A 319 -15.15 -0.24 -18.27
N ILE A 320 -14.58 -1.43 -18.08
CA ILE A 320 -15.23 -2.71 -18.46
C ILE A 320 -16.32 -3.15 -17.48
N LEU A 321 -16.31 -2.65 -16.25
CA LEU A 321 -17.37 -2.89 -15.27
C LEU A 321 -18.53 -1.91 -15.48
N GLY A 322 -18.19 -0.68 -15.87
CA GLY A 322 -19.14 0.41 -16.03
C GLY A 322 -19.56 1.01 -14.68
N TRP A 323 -19.87 2.30 -14.69
CA TRP A 323 -20.15 3.08 -13.47
C TRP A 323 -21.26 2.48 -12.59
N LYS A 324 -22.32 1.93 -13.20
CA LYS A 324 -23.44 1.30 -12.46
C LYS A 324 -22.97 0.13 -11.59
N GLN A 325 -21.99 -0.66 -12.06
CA GLN A 325 -21.46 -1.80 -11.31
C GLN A 325 -20.47 -1.32 -10.24
N VAL A 326 -19.60 -0.37 -10.58
CA VAL A 326 -18.65 0.25 -9.64
C VAL A 326 -19.42 0.86 -8.46
N TRP A 327 -20.51 1.58 -8.72
CA TRP A 327 -21.33 2.20 -7.68
C TRP A 327 -21.99 1.19 -6.71
N LYS A 328 -22.28 -0.02 -7.19
CA LYS A 328 -22.84 -1.12 -6.38
C LYS A 328 -21.78 -1.86 -5.57
N ASP A 329 -20.58 -1.97 -6.10
CA ASP A 329 -19.44 -2.63 -5.48
C ASP A 329 -18.73 -1.68 -4.52
N LYS A 330 -19.16 -1.65 -3.25
CA LYS A 330 -18.65 -0.63 -2.33
C LYS A 330 -17.16 -0.78 -2.03
N HIS A 331 -16.60 -1.98 -2.13
CA HIS A 331 -15.16 -2.17 -1.92
C HIS A 331 -14.36 -1.55 -3.06
N LEU A 332 -14.79 -1.77 -4.31
CA LEU A 332 -14.17 -1.13 -5.46
C LEU A 332 -14.38 0.39 -5.43
N LEU A 333 -15.61 0.84 -5.14
CA LEU A 333 -15.92 2.27 -5.01
C LEU A 333 -15.07 2.94 -3.93
N PHE A 334 -14.93 2.32 -2.77
CA PHE A 334 -14.09 2.84 -1.69
C PHE A 334 -12.61 2.92 -2.12
N SER A 335 -12.08 1.88 -2.76
CA SER A 335 -10.70 1.92 -3.27
C SER A 335 -10.48 3.02 -4.31
N LEU A 336 -11.49 3.31 -5.14
CA LEU A 336 -11.47 4.42 -6.09
C LEU A 336 -11.50 5.77 -5.39
N ILE A 337 -12.37 5.95 -4.39
CA ILE A 337 -12.41 7.19 -3.59
C ILE A 337 -11.09 7.39 -2.86
N PHE A 338 -10.50 6.34 -2.29
CA PHE A 338 -9.20 6.42 -1.64
C PHE A 338 -8.10 6.87 -2.61
N TYR A 339 -8.03 6.26 -3.80
CA TYR A 339 -7.12 6.69 -4.84
C TYR A 339 -7.34 8.16 -5.26
N VAL A 340 -8.59 8.56 -5.55
CA VAL A 340 -8.91 9.92 -6.02
C VAL A 340 -8.61 10.96 -4.96
N THR A 341 -8.94 10.71 -3.69
CA THR A 341 -8.64 11.64 -2.59
C THR A 341 -7.14 11.83 -2.43
N ALA A 342 -6.36 10.75 -2.36
CA ALA A 342 -4.91 10.86 -2.22
C ALA A 342 -4.25 11.47 -3.47
N LEU A 343 -4.81 11.24 -4.65
CA LEU A 343 -4.37 11.87 -5.89
C LEU A 343 -4.65 13.38 -5.88
N LEU A 344 -5.81 13.81 -5.39
CA LEU A 344 -6.13 15.23 -5.25
C LEU A 344 -5.22 15.91 -4.23
N GLU A 345 -4.89 15.25 -3.13
CA GLU A 345 -3.88 15.76 -2.19
C GLU A 345 -2.53 15.96 -2.87
N PHE A 346 -2.05 14.97 -3.62
CA PHE A 346 -0.79 15.09 -4.38
C PHE A 346 -0.84 16.17 -5.46
N ILE A 347 -1.98 16.35 -6.14
CA ILE A 347 -2.14 17.39 -7.15
C ILE A 347 -2.15 18.78 -6.51
N LEU A 348 -2.85 18.96 -5.39
CA LEU A 348 -3.18 20.28 -4.86
C LEU A 348 -2.20 20.77 -3.79
N LEU A 349 -1.68 19.89 -2.95
CA LEU A 349 -0.93 20.26 -1.75
C LEU A 349 0.57 20.23 -2.01
N ILE A 350 1.25 21.28 -1.54
CA ILE A 350 2.71 21.37 -1.48
C ILE A 350 3.17 21.67 -0.07
N GLU A 351 4.38 21.22 0.25
CA GLU A 351 5.12 21.80 1.37
C GLU A 351 5.86 23.03 0.84
N VAL A 352 5.46 24.22 1.29
CA VAL A 352 5.90 25.51 0.70
C VAL A 352 7.41 25.65 0.67
N ASN A 353 8.07 25.13 1.71
CA ASN A 353 9.51 25.26 1.90
C ASN A 353 10.31 24.17 1.19
N GLU A 354 9.66 23.07 0.79
CA GLU A 354 10.32 21.91 0.21
C GLU A 354 9.42 21.16 -0.81
N PRO A 355 8.93 21.83 -1.87
CA PRO A 355 7.95 21.21 -2.77
C PRO A 355 8.48 19.95 -3.48
N ALA A 356 9.79 19.93 -3.76
CA ALA A 356 10.46 18.82 -4.45
C ALA A 356 10.46 17.50 -3.66
N SER A 357 10.24 17.54 -2.34
CA SER A 357 10.20 16.33 -1.52
C SER A 357 8.89 15.55 -1.66
N GLY A 358 7.88 16.12 -2.35
CA GLY A 358 6.69 15.39 -2.76
C GLY A 358 5.94 14.70 -1.61
N ASN A 359 5.97 15.27 -0.40
CA ASN A 359 5.53 14.58 0.82
C ASN A 359 4.06 14.10 0.80
N PHE A 360 3.21 14.72 -0.03
CA PHE A 360 1.82 14.30 -0.21
C PHE A 360 1.64 13.09 -1.15
N GLU A 361 2.68 12.72 -1.92
CA GLU A 361 2.68 11.57 -2.82
C GLU A 361 2.69 10.23 -2.06
N TRP A 362 3.32 10.16 -0.89
CA TRP A 362 3.48 8.89 -0.15
C TRP A 362 2.13 8.21 0.15
N GLY A 363 1.09 9.00 0.46
CA GLY A 363 -0.27 8.50 0.65
C GLY A 363 -0.92 7.98 -0.65
N LEU A 364 -0.66 8.66 -1.78
CA LEU A 364 -1.12 8.24 -3.12
C LEU A 364 -0.57 6.87 -3.50
N GLN A 365 0.71 6.60 -3.22
CA GLN A 365 1.33 5.32 -3.53
C GLN A 365 0.62 4.14 -2.82
N LEU A 366 0.27 4.31 -1.55
CA LEU A 366 -0.47 3.32 -0.76
C LEU A 366 -1.92 3.15 -1.26
N ALA A 367 -2.58 4.26 -1.61
CA ALA A 367 -3.93 4.25 -2.17
C ALA A 367 -3.98 3.56 -3.53
N MET A 368 -3.01 3.84 -4.38
CA MET A 368 -2.86 3.22 -5.69
C MET A 368 -2.62 1.71 -5.57
N PHE A 369 -1.76 1.27 -4.63
CA PHE A 369 -1.56 -0.16 -4.38
C PHE A 369 -2.87 -0.87 -4.00
N ALA A 370 -3.67 -0.30 -3.09
CA ALA A 370 -4.97 -0.85 -2.72
C ALA A 370 -5.95 -0.88 -3.91
N PHE A 371 -5.95 0.17 -4.75
CA PHE A 371 -6.77 0.24 -5.94
C PHE A 371 -6.39 -0.81 -7.00
N PHE A 372 -5.09 -1.04 -7.22
CA PHE A 372 -4.60 -2.12 -8.08
C PHE A 372 -5.02 -3.50 -7.57
N ALA A 373 -4.90 -3.77 -6.27
CA ALA A 373 -5.32 -5.04 -5.69
C ALA A 373 -6.82 -5.29 -5.89
N MET A 374 -7.67 -4.29 -5.61
CA MET A 374 -9.11 -4.40 -5.82
C MET A 374 -9.50 -4.53 -7.30
N ALA A 375 -8.87 -3.76 -8.18
CA ALA A 375 -9.08 -3.86 -9.62
C ALA A 375 -8.69 -5.24 -10.15
N ALA A 376 -7.57 -5.79 -9.72
CA ALA A 376 -7.13 -7.14 -10.09
C ALA A 376 -8.16 -8.20 -9.67
N VAL A 377 -8.65 -8.13 -8.43
CA VAL A 377 -9.70 -9.04 -7.94
C VAL A 377 -10.93 -8.97 -8.84
N ARG A 378 -11.45 -7.78 -9.14
CA ARG A 378 -12.65 -7.63 -9.96
C ARG A 378 -12.44 -8.02 -11.42
N PHE A 379 -11.25 -7.77 -11.94
CA PHE A 379 -10.89 -8.19 -13.29
C PHE A 379 -10.96 -9.72 -13.43
N TYR A 380 -10.41 -10.47 -12.48
CA TYR A 380 -10.41 -11.94 -12.53
C TYR A 380 -11.72 -12.59 -12.06
N GLN A 381 -12.54 -11.90 -11.25
CA GLN A 381 -13.88 -12.38 -10.88
C GLN A 381 -14.92 -12.24 -12.01
N LYS A 382 -14.72 -11.32 -12.95
CA LYS A 382 -15.63 -11.13 -14.10
C LYS A 382 -15.51 -12.31 -15.08
N GLN A 383 -16.58 -13.10 -15.23
CA GLN A 383 -16.57 -14.30 -16.08
C GLN A 383 -16.82 -14.00 -17.56
N ASP A 384 -17.75 -13.10 -17.88
CA ASP A 384 -18.24 -12.85 -19.25
C ASP A 384 -17.39 -11.80 -19.99
N LYS A 385 -16.07 -11.96 -19.96
CA LYS A 385 -15.14 -11.06 -20.67
C LYS A 385 -14.95 -11.54 -22.11
N LYS A 386 -15.11 -10.63 -23.09
CA LYS A 386 -14.67 -10.88 -24.47
C LYS A 386 -13.17 -11.19 -24.48
N ARG A 387 -12.70 -12.02 -25.42
CA ARG A 387 -11.27 -12.42 -25.50
C ARG A 387 -10.31 -11.22 -25.54
N TRP A 388 -10.66 -10.17 -26.28
CA TRP A 388 -9.84 -8.95 -26.35
C TRP A 388 -9.78 -8.20 -25.01
N VAL A 389 -10.84 -8.23 -24.19
CA VAL A 389 -10.84 -7.62 -22.85
C VAL A 389 -9.85 -8.33 -21.94
N ASN A 390 -9.79 -9.66 -22.03
CA ASN A 390 -8.79 -10.45 -21.31
C ASN A 390 -7.37 -10.13 -21.78
N ALA A 391 -7.15 -10.07 -23.10
CA ALA A 391 -5.85 -9.77 -23.67
C ALA A 391 -5.35 -8.38 -23.26
N ILE A 392 -6.17 -7.34 -23.38
CA ILE A 392 -5.80 -5.97 -23.01
C ILE A 392 -5.59 -5.85 -21.50
N GLY A 393 -6.51 -6.37 -20.67
CA GLY A 393 -6.37 -6.26 -19.22
C GLY A 393 -5.14 -6.97 -18.68
N ASN A 394 -4.86 -8.19 -19.15
CA ASN A 394 -3.62 -8.90 -18.80
C ASN A 394 -2.39 -8.20 -19.37
N GLY A 395 -2.45 -7.69 -20.61
CA GLY A 395 -1.35 -6.96 -21.23
C GLY A 395 -0.99 -5.69 -20.47
N LEU A 396 -1.97 -4.90 -20.04
CA LEU A 396 -1.76 -3.72 -19.19
C LEU A 396 -1.14 -4.10 -17.86
N LEU A 397 -1.68 -5.11 -17.17
CA LEU A 397 -1.14 -5.56 -15.88
C LEU A 397 0.30 -6.07 -16.04
N LEU A 398 0.58 -6.87 -17.07
CA LEU A 398 1.94 -7.35 -17.37
C LEU A 398 2.89 -6.22 -17.71
N TYR A 399 2.42 -5.16 -18.39
CA TYR A 399 3.26 -4.01 -18.69
C TYR A 399 3.59 -3.20 -17.42
N HIS A 400 2.63 -3.01 -16.51
CA HIS A 400 2.91 -2.42 -15.19
C HIS A 400 3.94 -3.25 -14.40
N ILE A 401 3.80 -4.58 -14.41
CA ILE A 401 4.76 -5.49 -13.76
C ILE A 401 6.13 -5.41 -14.43
N GLY A 402 6.18 -5.45 -15.75
CA GLY A 402 7.42 -5.35 -16.53
C GLY A 402 8.15 -4.02 -16.30
N SER A 403 7.40 -2.92 -16.22
CA SER A 403 7.94 -1.59 -15.85
C SER A 403 8.52 -1.60 -14.43
N GLY A 404 7.86 -2.29 -13.50
CA GLY A 404 8.33 -2.45 -12.12
C GLY A 404 9.59 -3.32 -12.01
N MET A 405 9.66 -4.39 -12.81
CA MET A 405 10.87 -5.22 -12.92
C MET A 405 12.03 -4.43 -13.54
N TYR A 406 11.76 -3.61 -14.56
CA TYR A 406 12.74 -2.69 -15.13
C TYR A 406 13.23 -1.70 -14.07
N TYR A 407 12.32 -1.06 -13.31
CA TYR A 407 12.69 -0.15 -12.23
C TYR A 407 13.62 -0.82 -11.21
N TYR A 408 13.27 -2.03 -10.78
CA TYR A 408 14.07 -2.82 -9.84
C TYR A 408 15.46 -3.12 -10.40
N LEU A 409 15.57 -3.55 -11.66
CA LEU A 409 16.86 -3.82 -12.29
C LEU A 409 17.68 -2.54 -12.53
N TYR A 410 17.02 -1.45 -12.89
CA TYR A 410 17.62 -0.15 -13.11
C TYR A 410 18.29 0.36 -11.83
N LEU A 411 17.60 0.29 -10.69
CA LEU A 411 18.18 0.63 -9.40
C LEU A 411 19.32 -0.30 -8.99
N LEU A 412 19.21 -1.61 -9.23
CA LEU A 412 20.26 -2.56 -8.83
C LEU A 412 21.55 -2.42 -9.63
N VAL A 413 21.47 -2.13 -10.94
CA VAL A 413 22.59 -2.33 -11.87
C VAL A 413 22.98 -1.04 -12.60
N LEU A 414 22.02 -0.21 -12.97
CA LEU A 414 22.21 0.83 -13.99
C LEU A 414 22.38 2.23 -13.39
N SER A 415 21.66 2.54 -12.31
CA SER A 415 21.62 3.90 -11.79
C SER A 415 22.33 4.07 -10.46
N PRO A 416 23.23 5.06 -10.34
CA PRO A 416 23.67 5.57 -9.04
C PRO A 416 22.61 6.49 -8.41
N LEU A 417 21.47 6.76 -9.03
CA LEU A 417 20.39 7.63 -8.51
C LEU A 417 19.04 6.89 -8.47
N GLN A 418 18.08 7.43 -7.71
CA GLN A 418 16.87 6.70 -7.29
C GLN A 418 15.72 6.69 -8.30
N CYS A 419 15.92 7.39 -9.42
CA CYS A 419 14.90 7.75 -10.39
C CYS A 419 15.43 7.51 -11.81
#